data_AF-A0A850VEJ9-F1
#
_entry.id   AF-A0A850VEJ9-F1
#
_cell.length_a   1.000
_cell.length_b   1.000
_cell.length_c   1.000
_cell.angle_alpha   90.00
_cell.angle_beta   90.00
_cell.angle_gamma   90.00
#
_symmetry.space_group_name_H-M   'P 1'
#
loop_
_entity.id
_entity.type
_entity.pdbx_description
1 polymer ?
#
loop_
_entity_poly.entity_id
_entity_poly.type
_entity_poly.pdbx_seq_one_letter_code
_entity_poly.pdbx_strand_id
1 'polypeptide(L)'
;DTAQSVKEKFGRKLYNALLKGEIPDLNKILDRDDISIMKRAIFSTQRHSLPPVTTHNMIDDSNDPILNTIRRIGLFNNRTDRVKVTILPLKSASAAPPFRVDCPCFPTGTYLGLFPQSGSDSPTLVPPWPDLGAMVRSYLQSLSPQPFLCPSGIYIVDRRFRSPDESCNQLTQFLYGFCQQNRRQRIIQRNRTERLSDLLDWKYLGR
;
A
#
# COMPACT_ATOMS: atom_id res chain seq x y z
N ASP A 1 -0.58 -3.97 22.81
CA ASP A 1 -0.30 -4.57 24.12
C ASP A 1 -1.47 -4.52 25.09
N THR A 2 -2.01 -3.34 25.42
CA THR A 2 -3.19 -3.23 26.32
C THR A 2 -4.36 -4.11 25.91
N ALA A 3 -4.77 -4.07 24.65
CA ALA A 3 -5.86 -4.90 24.13
C ALA A 3 -5.58 -6.40 24.25
N GLN A 4 -4.33 -6.82 24.04
CA GLN A 4 -3.92 -8.22 24.15
C GLN A 4 -4.02 -8.71 25.61
N SER A 5 -3.53 -7.91 26.55
CA SER A 5 -3.62 -8.22 27.99
C SER A 5 -5.08 -8.34 28.46
N VAL A 6 -5.94 -7.40 28.05
CA VAL A 6 -7.38 -7.44 28.38
C VAL A 6 -8.04 -8.67 27.75
N LYS A 7 -7.72 -9.01 26.49
CA LYS A 7 -8.24 -10.20 25.80
C LYS A 7 -7.88 -11.49 26.56
N GLU A 8 -6.66 -11.63 27.04
CA GLU A 8 -6.21 -12.83 27.76
C GLU A 8 -6.89 -12.97 29.12
N LYS A 9 -7.08 -11.87 29.85
CA LYS A 9 -7.85 -11.88 31.11
C LYS A 9 -9.32 -12.21 30.86
N PHE A 10 -9.92 -11.58 29.86
CA PHE A 10 -11.30 -11.81 29.44
C PHE A 10 -11.52 -13.28 29.07
N GLY A 11 -10.63 -13.86 28.25
CA GLY A 11 -10.70 -15.26 27.84
C GLY A 11 -10.67 -16.23 29.02
N ARG A 12 -9.83 -15.98 30.04
CA ARG A 12 -9.77 -16.82 31.25
C ARG A 12 -11.07 -16.75 32.06
N LYS A 13 -11.62 -15.55 32.26
CA LYS A 13 -12.88 -15.36 33.00
C LYS A 13 -14.07 -15.97 32.26
N LEU A 14 -14.12 -15.79 30.94
CA LEU A 14 -15.10 -16.40 30.06
C LEU A 14 -15.08 -17.93 30.18
N TYR A 15 -13.90 -18.53 30.08
CA TYR A 15 -13.72 -19.98 30.20
C TYR A 15 -14.20 -20.50 31.57
N ASN A 16 -13.84 -19.82 32.66
CA ASN A 16 -14.25 -20.19 34.01
C ASN A 16 -15.76 -20.06 34.25
N ALA A 17 -16.42 -19.07 33.64
CA ALA A 17 -17.87 -18.92 33.73
C ALA A 17 -18.61 -20.06 33.00
N LEU A 18 -18.14 -20.41 31.79
CA LEU A 18 -18.70 -21.51 31.01
C LEU A 18 -18.53 -22.87 31.69
N LEU A 19 -17.39 -23.12 32.34
CA LEU A 19 -17.17 -24.33 33.13
C LEU A 19 -18.14 -24.47 34.31
N LYS A 20 -18.64 -23.34 34.83
CA LYS A 20 -19.65 -23.31 35.91
C LYS A 20 -21.08 -23.38 35.39
N GLY A 21 -21.29 -23.40 34.07
CA GLY A 21 -22.61 -23.36 33.45
C GLY A 21 -23.29 -21.99 33.52
N GLU A 22 -22.54 -20.93 33.84
CA GLU A 22 -23.07 -19.57 33.94
C GLU A 22 -22.90 -18.82 32.62
N ILE A 23 -23.93 -18.05 32.22
CA ILE A 23 -23.82 -17.14 31.09
C ILE A 23 -23.00 -15.91 31.55
N PRO A 24 -21.86 -15.63 30.91
CA PRO A 24 -20.99 -14.53 31.32
C PRO A 24 -21.64 -13.15 31.09
N ASP A 25 -21.66 -12.31 32.12
CA ASP A 25 -22.07 -10.90 32.01
C ASP A 25 -20.85 -10.00 31.79
N LEU A 26 -20.88 -9.17 30.73
CA LEU A 26 -19.78 -8.29 30.35
C LEU A 26 -19.35 -7.33 31.48
N ASN A 27 -20.33 -6.87 32.27
CA ASN A 27 -20.08 -5.96 33.40
C ASN A 27 -19.38 -6.64 34.59
N LYS A 28 -19.48 -7.97 34.68
CA LYS A 28 -18.79 -8.78 35.71
C LYS A 28 -17.43 -9.26 35.23
N ILE A 29 -17.23 -9.39 33.92
CA ILE A 29 -15.99 -9.90 33.35
C ILE A 29 -14.92 -8.80 33.23
N LEU A 30 -15.33 -7.59 32.84
CA LEU A 30 -14.42 -6.46 32.73
C LEU A 30 -14.31 -5.73 34.06
N ASP A 31 -13.10 -5.71 34.61
CA ASP A 31 -12.83 -4.98 35.85
C ASP A 31 -12.77 -3.47 35.57
N ARG A 32 -13.08 -2.67 36.59
CA ARG A 32 -12.96 -1.19 36.48
C ARG A 32 -11.54 -0.75 36.10
N ASP A 33 -10.54 -1.49 36.55
CA ASP A 33 -9.14 -1.23 36.22
C ASP A 33 -8.87 -1.44 34.73
N ASP A 34 -9.39 -2.52 34.12
CA ASP A 34 -9.22 -2.76 32.69
C ASP A 34 -9.89 -1.65 31.86
N ILE A 35 -11.05 -1.16 32.30
CA ILE A 35 -11.73 -0.01 31.67
C ILE A 35 -10.86 1.25 31.78
N SER A 36 -10.22 1.50 32.92
CA SER A 36 -9.35 2.67 33.10
C SER A 36 -8.14 2.64 32.18
N ILE A 37 -7.49 1.48 32.04
CA ILE A 37 -6.30 1.30 31.19
C ILE A 37 -6.70 1.44 29.72
N MET A 38 -7.86 0.90 29.32
CA MET A 38 -8.40 1.07 27.96
C MET A 38 -8.69 2.55 27.67
N LYS A 39 -9.34 3.28 28.60
CA LYS A 39 -9.58 4.72 28.45
C LYS A 39 -8.28 5.52 28.30
N ARG A 40 -7.26 5.18 29.09
CA ARG A 40 -5.93 5.81 29.00
C ARG A 40 -5.27 5.55 27.65
N ALA A 41 -5.37 4.32 27.13
CA ALA A 41 -4.85 3.96 25.81
C ALA A 41 -5.61 4.67 24.68
N ILE A 42 -6.92 4.84 24.78
CA ILE A 42 -7.70 5.62 23.81
C ILE A 42 -7.25 7.08 23.84
N PHE A 43 -7.14 7.67 25.03
CA PHE A 43 -6.73 9.06 25.20
C PHE A 43 -5.32 9.33 24.62
N SER A 44 -4.36 8.42 24.81
CA SER A 44 -3.02 8.58 24.25
C SER A 44 -2.96 8.50 22.72
N THR A 45 -3.97 7.90 22.07
CA THR A 45 -4.05 7.83 20.60
C THR A 45 -4.72 9.05 19.96
N GLN A 46 -5.39 9.90 20.75
CA GLN A 46 -6.04 11.09 20.23
C GLN A 46 -5.00 12.10 19.75
N ARG A 47 -5.22 12.67 18.57
CA ARG A 47 -4.38 13.71 17.98
C ARG A 47 -5.27 14.82 17.45
N HIS A 48 -4.84 16.07 17.66
CA HIS A 48 -5.53 17.27 17.16
C HIS A 48 -5.02 17.71 15.79
N SER A 49 -3.88 17.20 15.34
CA SER A 49 -3.31 17.47 14.03
C SER A 49 -3.75 16.45 12.97
N LEU A 50 -3.62 16.82 11.71
CA LEU A 50 -3.80 15.89 10.59
C LEU A 50 -2.65 14.86 10.55
N PRO A 51 -2.89 13.66 9.98
CA PRO A 51 -1.82 12.71 9.71
C PRO A 51 -0.77 13.33 8.77
N PRO A 52 0.52 13.33 9.14
CA PRO A 52 1.55 13.98 8.34
C PRO A 52 1.74 13.29 6.99
N VAL A 53 2.17 14.06 5.99
CA VAL A 53 2.39 13.55 4.62
C VAL A 53 3.78 12.94 4.46
N THR A 54 4.74 13.27 5.30
CA THR A 54 6.07 12.64 5.36
C THR A 54 6.30 11.97 6.71
N THR A 55 7.07 10.90 6.71
CA THR A 55 7.46 10.15 7.91
C THR A 55 8.76 10.66 8.54
N HIS A 56 9.60 11.32 7.76
CA HIS A 56 10.93 11.79 8.17
C HIS A 56 10.99 13.32 8.07
N ASN A 57 11.85 13.91 8.90
CA ASN A 57 12.21 15.32 8.79
C ASN A 57 13.09 15.50 7.56
N MET A 58 12.62 16.27 6.58
CA MET A 58 13.35 16.55 5.36
C MET A 58 14.36 17.67 5.61
N ILE A 59 15.59 17.52 5.10
CA ILE A 59 16.65 18.54 5.23
C ILE A 59 16.26 19.82 4.48
N ASP A 60 15.74 19.65 3.26
CA ASP A 60 15.24 20.76 2.44
C ASP A 60 13.77 20.55 2.08
N ASP A 61 12.91 20.70 3.09
CA ASP A 61 11.46 20.52 2.98
C ASP A 61 10.80 21.52 2.01
N SER A 62 11.37 22.72 1.88
CA SER A 62 10.80 23.83 1.09
C SER A 62 11.10 23.73 -0.39
N ASN A 63 12.25 23.16 -0.78
CA ASN A 63 12.59 22.97 -2.19
C ASN A 63 12.32 21.55 -2.69
N ASP A 64 11.87 20.62 -1.83
CA ASP A 64 11.54 19.27 -2.25
C ASP A 64 10.39 19.28 -3.30
N PRO A 65 10.63 18.75 -4.52
CA PRO A 65 9.66 18.84 -5.61
C PRO A 65 8.40 18.01 -5.36
N ILE A 66 8.50 16.92 -4.59
CA ILE A 66 7.37 16.04 -4.28
C ILE A 66 6.46 16.73 -3.27
N LEU A 67 7.03 17.22 -2.17
CA LEU A 67 6.30 17.95 -1.14
C LEU A 67 5.65 19.23 -1.69
N ASN A 68 6.37 19.98 -2.53
CA ASN A 68 5.81 21.15 -3.19
C ASN A 68 4.64 20.81 -4.12
N THR A 69 4.72 19.68 -4.83
CA THR A 69 3.61 19.22 -5.67
C THR A 69 2.38 18.86 -4.82
N ILE A 70 2.57 18.19 -3.69
CA ILE A 70 1.49 17.84 -2.76
C ILE A 70 0.85 19.11 -2.17
N ARG A 71 1.66 20.08 -1.74
CA ARG A 71 1.18 21.38 -1.23
C ARG A 71 0.36 22.11 -2.30
N ARG A 72 0.82 22.10 -3.55
CA ARG A 72 0.12 22.71 -4.69
C ARG A 72 -1.22 22.06 -5.00
N ILE A 73 -1.32 20.73 -4.91
CA ILE A 73 -2.57 19.97 -5.18
C ILE A 73 -3.51 19.98 -3.97
N GLY A 74 -3.03 20.32 -2.78
CA GLY A 74 -3.83 20.43 -1.55
C GLY A 74 -4.10 19.09 -0.86
N LEU A 75 -3.26 18.08 -1.07
CA LEU A 75 -3.42 16.74 -0.47
C LEU A 75 -2.77 16.68 0.93
N PHE A 76 -3.49 17.14 1.95
CA PHE A 76 -3.00 17.22 3.33
C PHE A 76 -3.52 16.11 4.26
N ASN A 77 -4.07 15.03 3.70
CA ASN A 77 -4.70 13.95 4.44
C ASN A 77 -5.90 14.40 5.31
N ASN A 78 -6.67 15.38 4.83
CA ASN A 78 -7.89 15.85 5.51
C ASN A 78 -8.89 14.73 5.71
N ARG A 79 -9.77 14.80 6.72
CA ARG A 79 -10.76 13.73 6.99
C ARG A 79 -11.65 13.41 5.78
N THR A 80 -11.95 14.40 4.94
CA THR A 80 -12.76 14.28 3.73
C THR A 80 -12.03 13.65 2.54
N ASP A 81 -10.70 13.65 2.53
CA ASP A 81 -9.91 13.17 1.39
C ASP A 81 -10.03 11.65 1.27
N ARG A 82 -10.48 11.14 0.12
CA ARG A 82 -10.59 9.69 -0.13
C ARG A 82 -9.24 9.03 -0.44
N VAL A 83 -8.27 9.82 -0.90
CA VAL A 83 -6.90 9.38 -1.18
C VAL A 83 -5.99 9.99 -0.12
N LYS A 84 -5.15 9.16 0.49
CA LYS A 84 -4.16 9.57 1.47
C LYS A 84 -2.76 9.39 0.90
N VAL A 85 -1.86 10.27 1.24
CA VAL A 85 -0.47 10.25 0.78
C VAL A 85 0.45 10.14 1.98
N THR A 86 1.47 9.29 1.86
CA THR A 86 2.53 9.16 2.85
C THR A 86 3.85 8.94 2.12
N ILE A 87 4.79 9.84 2.32
CA ILE A 87 6.14 9.79 1.77
C ILE A 87 7.04 9.06 2.77
N LEU A 88 7.69 8.02 2.26
CA LEU A 88 8.68 7.24 2.98
C LEU A 88 10.02 7.37 2.23
N PRO A 89 10.88 8.35 2.59
CA PRO A 89 12.19 8.52 1.99
C PRO A 89 13.15 7.45 2.54
N LEU A 90 13.05 6.22 2.03
CA LEU A 90 13.86 5.09 2.49
C LEU A 90 15.17 4.99 1.69
N LYS A 91 16.32 4.96 2.36
CA LYS A 91 17.64 4.68 1.73
C LYS A 91 18.11 3.22 1.88
N SER A 92 17.62 2.45 2.86
CA SER A 92 17.92 1.02 3.02
C SER A 92 16.91 0.33 3.96
N ALA A 93 16.57 -0.92 3.66
CA ALA A 93 15.38 -1.65 4.12
C ALA A 93 15.30 -2.04 5.60
N SER A 94 16.41 -2.01 6.35
CA SER A 94 16.52 -2.93 7.49
C SER A 94 16.42 -2.30 8.89
N ALA A 95 16.31 -0.97 9.05
CA ALA A 95 16.54 -0.37 10.37
C ALA A 95 15.66 0.80 10.81
N ALA A 96 14.64 1.22 10.05
CA ALA A 96 13.89 2.44 10.40
C ALA A 96 12.42 2.15 10.79
N PRO A 97 12.01 2.37 12.07
CA PRO A 97 10.60 2.50 12.40
C PRO A 97 10.05 3.74 11.68
N PRO A 98 8.91 3.64 10.94
CA PRO A 98 7.66 3.11 11.50
C PRO A 98 7.10 1.83 10.84
N PHE A 99 7.64 1.37 9.71
CA PHE A 99 7.17 0.15 9.04
C PHE A 99 8.20 -0.96 9.23
N ARG A 100 7.90 -1.91 10.11
CA ARG A 100 8.70 -3.14 10.29
C ARG A 100 8.33 -4.17 9.22
N VAL A 101 8.40 -3.77 7.96
CA VAL A 101 8.21 -4.65 6.82
C VAL A 101 9.50 -4.62 6.04
N ASP A 102 10.17 -5.75 5.96
CA ASP A 102 11.36 -5.88 5.12
C ASP A 102 10.98 -5.48 3.69
N CYS A 103 11.87 -4.78 2.97
CA CYS A 103 11.60 -4.35 1.59
C CYS A 103 11.02 -5.43 0.65
N PRO A 104 11.39 -6.73 0.69
CA PRO A 104 10.73 -7.74 -0.14
C PRO A 104 9.26 -8.02 0.25
N CYS A 105 8.89 -7.77 1.51
CA CYS A 105 7.53 -7.96 2.02
C CYS A 105 6.63 -6.74 1.79
N PHE A 106 7.19 -5.57 1.45
CA PHE A 106 6.40 -4.36 1.24
C PHE A 106 5.55 -4.45 -0.04
N PRO A 107 6.10 -4.83 -1.22
CA PRO A 107 5.30 -5.00 -2.44
C PRO A 107 4.19 -6.03 -2.29
N THR A 108 4.42 -7.14 -1.58
CA THR A 108 3.45 -8.23 -1.43
C THR A 108 2.21 -7.83 -0.63
N GLY A 109 2.36 -6.87 0.30
CA GLY A 109 1.27 -6.28 1.08
C GLY A 109 0.48 -5.19 0.35
N THR A 110 0.98 -4.70 -0.79
CA THR A 110 0.29 -3.67 -1.60
C THR A 110 -0.64 -4.30 -2.64
N TYR A 111 -1.59 -3.49 -3.12
CA TYR A 111 -2.57 -3.92 -4.13
C TYR A 111 -2.15 -3.55 -5.57
N LEU A 112 -1.40 -2.47 -5.75
CA LEU A 112 -1.05 -1.93 -7.05
C LEU A 112 0.28 -1.15 -6.96
N GLY A 113 1.21 -1.45 -7.86
CA GLY A 113 2.43 -0.66 -8.07
C GLY A 113 2.24 0.34 -9.20
N LEU A 114 2.63 1.60 -8.99
CA LEU A 114 2.53 2.66 -10.00
C LEU A 114 3.92 3.21 -10.32
N PHE A 115 4.31 3.09 -11.59
CA PHE A 115 5.62 3.51 -12.05
C PHE A 115 5.48 4.33 -13.34
N PRO A 116 5.14 5.62 -13.26
CA PRO A 116 5.05 6.49 -14.44
C PRO A 116 6.45 7.01 -14.82
N GLN A 117 7.32 6.15 -15.33
CA GLN A 117 8.64 6.58 -15.80
C GLN A 117 8.50 7.43 -17.07
N SER A 118 9.21 8.56 -17.11
CA SER A 118 9.42 9.38 -18.31
C SER A 118 10.87 9.25 -18.72
N GLY A 119 11.13 8.58 -19.85
CA GLY A 119 12.43 8.60 -20.53
C GLY A 119 13.62 8.24 -19.66
N SER A 120 13.94 6.95 -19.56
CA SER A 120 15.33 6.55 -19.33
C SER A 120 15.76 5.70 -20.52
N ASP A 121 16.65 6.24 -21.35
CA ASP A 121 17.36 5.53 -22.43
C ASP A 121 18.37 4.52 -21.87
N SER A 122 18.05 3.90 -20.74
CA SER A 122 18.86 2.92 -20.05
C SER A 122 18.00 1.68 -19.84
N PRO A 123 18.23 0.56 -20.55
CA PRO A 123 17.59 -0.72 -20.28
C PRO A 123 18.02 -1.29 -18.90
N THR A 124 18.97 -0.62 -18.24
CA THR A 124 19.58 -0.92 -16.96
C THR A 124 19.14 0.07 -15.88
N LEU A 125 17.85 0.12 -15.62
CA LEU A 125 17.39 0.26 -14.24
C LEU A 125 16.45 -0.90 -13.98
N VAL A 126 17.08 -2.09 -13.83
CA VAL A 126 16.53 -3.09 -12.91
C VAL A 126 16.32 -2.32 -11.61
N PRO A 127 15.07 -2.09 -11.17
CA PRO A 127 14.88 -1.55 -9.84
C PRO A 127 15.66 -2.47 -8.89
N PRO A 128 16.31 -1.96 -7.82
CA PRO A 128 17.00 -2.81 -6.85
C PRO A 128 16.07 -3.84 -6.17
N TRP A 129 14.78 -3.80 -6.51
CA TRP A 129 13.73 -4.72 -6.12
C TRP A 129 13.18 -5.39 -7.38
N PRO A 130 12.99 -6.72 -7.39
CA PRO A 130 12.43 -7.45 -8.52
C PRO A 130 10.92 -7.17 -8.62
N ASP A 131 10.56 -5.94 -8.96
CA ASP A 131 9.18 -5.55 -9.15
C ASP A 131 8.82 -5.69 -10.62
N LEU A 132 7.84 -6.57 -10.84
CA LEU A 132 7.18 -6.96 -12.08
C LEU A 132 6.72 -5.79 -12.98
N GLY A 133 6.79 -4.52 -12.56
CA GLY A 133 6.24 -3.37 -13.28
C GLY A 133 7.19 -2.65 -14.25
N ALA A 134 8.51 -2.80 -14.10
CA ALA A 134 9.49 -2.15 -14.98
C ALA A 134 9.97 -3.08 -16.11
N MET A 135 10.33 -4.32 -15.78
CA MET A 135 10.82 -5.33 -16.74
C MET A 135 9.74 -5.75 -17.75
N VAL A 136 8.48 -5.73 -17.31
CA VAL A 136 7.31 -5.97 -18.17
C VAL A 136 7.14 -4.91 -19.25
N ARG A 137 7.61 -3.67 -19.03
CA ARG A 137 7.38 -2.59 -19.99
C ARG A 137 8.25 -2.71 -21.24
N SER A 138 9.52 -3.06 -21.08
CA SER A 138 10.41 -3.29 -22.23
C SER A 138 10.04 -4.57 -22.99
N TYR A 139 9.70 -5.65 -22.26
CA TYR A 139 9.35 -6.95 -22.86
C TYR A 139 7.96 -6.97 -23.53
N LEU A 140 6.96 -6.30 -22.97
CA LEU A 140 5.64 -6.23 -23.61
C LEU A 140 5.60 -5.27 -24.80
N GLN A 141 6.43 -4.23 -24.80
CA GLN A 141 6.54 -3.32 -25.93
C GLN A 141 7.21 -3.97 -27.14
N SER A 142 8.02 -5.02 -26.95
CA SER A 142 8.57 -5.85 -28.04
C SER A 142 7.63 -6.95 -28.54
N LEU A 143 6.62 -7.37 -27.75
CA LEU A 143 5.79 -8.53 -28.07
C LEU A 143 4.45 -8.22 -28.77
N SER A 144 3.88 -7.00 -28.67
CA SER A 144 2.70 -6.67 -29.47
C SER A 144 2.28 -5.20 -29.44
N PRO A 145 1.82 -4.60 -30.56
CA PRO A 145 1.10 -3.34 -30.61
C PRO A 145 -0.40 -3.50 -30.32
N GLN A 146 -0.80 -4.38 -29.39
CA GLN A 146 -2.20 -4.66 -29.08
C GLN A 146 -2.65 -3.94 -27.80
N PRO A 147 -3.68 -3.07 -27.83
CA PRO A 147 -4.07 -2.21 -26.72
C PRO A 147 -4.85 -2.88 -25.58
N PHE A 148 -4.88 -4.22 -25.49
CA PHE A 148 -5.75 -4.94 -24.56
C PHE A 148 -5.01 -5.96 -23.66
N LEU A 149 -4.22 -5.46 -22.70
CA LEU A 149 -3.67 -6.24 -21.57
C LEU A 149 -4.53 -6.12 -20.29
N CYS A 150 -5.77 -5.65 -20.42
CA CYS A 150 -6.70 -5.41 -19.32
C CYS A 150 -7.00 -6.63 -18.41
N PRO A 151 -7.04 -7.90 -18.89
CA PRO A 151 -7.33 -9.05 -18.02
C PRO A 151 -6.13 -9.58 -17.24
N SER A 152 -4.90 -9.18 -17.58
CA SER A 152 -3.66 -9.77 -17.07
C SER A 152 -3.02 -8.97 -15.91
N GLY A 153 -3.59 -7.82 -15.57
CA GLY A 153 -3.15 -6.97 -14.45
C GLY A 153 -2.04 -5.99 -14.77
N ILE A 154 -1.73 -5.82 -16.06
CA ILE A 154 -0.72 -4.89 -16.53
C ILE A 154 -1.40 -3.77 -17.29
N TYR A 155 -1.24 -2.55 -16.78
CA TYR A 155 -1.83 -1.33 -17.34
C TYR A 155 -0.72 -0.47 -17.96
N ILE A 156 -0.84 -0.17 -19.26
CA ILE A 156 0.12 0.64 -20.00
C ILE A 156 -0.54 1.98 -20.32
N VAL A 157 0.03 3.06 -19.79
CA VAL A 157 -0.36 4.44 -20.10
C VAL A 157 0.44 4.91 -21.30
N ASP A 158 -0.25 5.44 -22.30
CA ASP A 158 0.39 6.03 -23.47
C ASP A 158 0.90 7.43 -23.12
N ARG A 159 2.22 7.61 -23.25
CA ARG A 159 2.93 8.88 -23.05
C ARG A 159 3.71 9.32 -24.29
N ARG A 160 3.68 8.54 -25.38
CA ARG A 160 4.47 8.82 -26.59
C ARG A 160 3.65 9.60 -27.61
N PHE A 161 2.37 9.26 -27.75
CA PHE A 161 1.49 9.83 -28.78
C PHE A 161 0.35 10.65 -28.18
N ARG A 162 0.44 10.98 -26.89
CA ARG A 162 -0.57 11.74 -26.14
C ARG A 162 0.05 12.89 -25.38
N SER A 163 -0.75 13.93 -25.18
CA SER A 163 -0.36 15.05 -24.31
C SER A 163 -0.24 14.61 -22.84
N PRO A 164 0.53 15.34 -22.01
CA PRO A 164 0.66 15.01 -20.58
C PRO A 164 -0.69 14.91 -19.85
N ASP A 165 -1.63 15.81 -20.16
CA ASP A 165 -2.96 15.83 -19.54
C ASP A 165 -3.79 14.61 -19.93
N GLU A 166 -3.74 14.18 -21.20
CA GLU A 166 -4.40 12.96 -21.66
C GLU A 166 -3.80 11.71 -21.01
N SER A 167 -2.48 11.64 -20.85
CA SER A 167 -1.82 10.56 -20.12
C SER A 167 -2.24 10.53 -18.65
N CYS A 168 -2.34 11.69 -17.99
CA CYS A 168 -2.83 11.81 -16.62
C CYS A 168 -4.27 11.36 -16.47
N ASN A 169 -5.14 11.73 -17.41
CA ASN A 169 -6.54 11.29 -17.44
C ASN A 169 -6.65 9.78 -17.65
N GLN A 170 -5.87 9.20 -18.56
CA GLN A 170 -5.83 7.76 -18.78
C GLN A 170 -5.37 6.99 -17.53
N LEU A 171 -4.32 7.46 -16.85
CA LEU A 171 -3.86 6.88 -15.59
C LEU A 171 -4.97 6.94 -14.52
N THR A 172 -5.64 8.08 -14.42
CA THR A 172 -6.75 8.28 -13.47
C THR A 172 -7.90 7.30 -13.72
N GLN A 173 -8.25 7.06 -14.99
CA GLN A 173 -9.28 6.09 -15.37
C GLN A 173 -8.90 4.67 -14.95
N PHE A 174 -7.64 4.26 -15.15
CA PHE A 174 -7.17 2.93 -14.71
C PHE A 174 -7.22 2.78 -13.19
N LEU A 175 -6.79 3.81 -12.45
CA LEU A 175 -6.86 3.82 -10.99
C LEU A 175 -8.29 3.75 -10.48
N TYR A 176 -9.17 4.56 -11.05
CA TYR A 176 -10.57 4.59 -10.68
C TYR A 176 -11.26 3.24 -10.96
N GLY A 177 -11.02 2.64 -12.13
CA GLY A 177 -11.52 1.31 -12.47
C GLY A 177 -11.01 0.22 -11.51
N PHE A 178 -9.74 0.30 -11.08
CA PHE A 178 -9.19 -0.62 -10.08
C PHE A 178 -9.89 -0.48 -8.71
N CYS A 179 -10.16 0.76 -8.28
CA CYS A 179 -10.87 1.03 -7.03
C CYS A 179 -12.31 0.47 -7.02
N GLN A 180 -12.95 0.34 -8.18
CA GLN A 180 -14.30 -0.23 -8.31
C GLN A 180 -14.34 -1.76 -8.25
N GLN A 181 -13.20 -2.44 -8.28
CA GLN A 181 -13.17 -3.90 -8.25
C GLN A 181 -13.55 -4.47 -6.88
N ASN A 182 -14.14 -5.67 -6.90
CA ASN A 182 -14.37 -6.46 -5.70
C ASN A 182 -13.14 -7.28 -5.30
N ARG A 183 -13.07 -7.74 -4.04
CA ARG A 183 -11.94 -8.54 -3.52
C ARG A 183 -11.65 -9.76 -4.39
N ARG A 184 -12.68 -10.48 -4.84
CA ARG A 184 -12.53 -11.66 -5.71
C ARG A 184 -11.89 -11.32 -7.06
N GLN A 185 -12.28 -10.20 -7.66
CA GLN A 185 -11.71 -9.73 -8.93
C GLN A 185 -10.23 -9.39 -8.77
N ARG A 186 -9.86 -8.69 -7.70
CA ARG A 186 -8.44 -8.39 -7.38
C ARG A 186 -7.60 -9.65 -7.18
N ILE A 187 -8.13 -10.66 -6.49
CA ILE A 187 -7.42 -11.95 -6.30
C ILE A 187 -7.20 -12.65 -7.64
N ILE A 188 -8.23 -12.74 -8.48
CA ILE A 188 -8.12 -13.37 -9.80
C ILE A 188 -7.10 -12.63 -10.66
N GLN A 189 -7.13 -11.30 -10.65
CA GLN A 189 -6.18 -10.47 -11.38
C GLN A 189 -4.75 -10.70 -10.90
N ARG A 190 -4.50 -10.70 -9.57
CA ARG A 190 -3.18 -10.99 -8.98
C ARG A 190 -2.65 -12.36 -9.40
N ASN A 191 -3.48 -13.40 -9.35
CA ASN A 191 -3.08 -14.75 -9.78
C ASN A 191 -2.75 -14.83 -11.28
N ARG A 192 -3.41 -14.02 -12.11
CA ARG A 192 -3.09 -13.93 -13.55
C ARG A 192 -1.77 -13.21 -13.78
N THR A 193 -1.54 -12.13 -13.05
CA THR A 193 -0.28 -11.37 -13.11
C THR A 193 0.91 -12.22 -12.65
N GLU A 194 0.73 -13.01 -11.59
CA GLU A 194 1.74 -13.97 -11.12
C GLU A 194 2.12 -14.97 -12.21
N ARG A 195 1.17 -15.55 -12.96
CA ARG A 195 1.49 -16.47 -14.07
C ARG A 195 2.33 -15.87 -15.19
N LEU A 196 2.36 -14.53 -15.31
CA LEU A 196 3.19 -13.85 -16.30
C LEU A 196 4.65 -13.74 -15.84
N SER A 197 4.96 -13.99 -14.56
CA SER A 197 6.35 -13.99 -14.09
C SER A 197 7.18 -15.06 -14.78
N ASP A 198 6.57 -16.16 -15.22
CA ASP A 198 7.27 -17.23 -15.96
C ASP A 198 7.85 -16.71 -17.27
N LEU A 199 7.16 -15.77 -17.94
CA LEU A 199 7.64 -15.14 -19.18
C LEU A 199 8.84 -14.22 -18.96
N LEU A 200 9.08 -13.84 -17.71
CA LEU A 200 10.15 -12.95 -17.29
C LEU A 200 11.34 -13.72 -16.69
N ASP A 201 11.29 -15.06 -16.69
CA ASP A 201 12.43 -15.90 -16.28
C ASP A 201 13.56 -15.77 -17.31
N TRP A 202 14.81 -15.77 -16.82
CA TRP A 202 16.02 -15.74 -17.63
C TRP A 202 16.06 -16.89 -18.65
N LYS A 203 15.38 -18.00 -18.37
CA LYS A 203 15.22 -19.12 -19.33
C LYS A 203 14.59 -18.71 -20.65
N TYR A 204 13.69 -17.73 -20.64
CA TYR A 204 12.99 -17.22 -21.82
C TYR A 204 13.66 -15.96 -22.39
N LEU A 205 14.26 -15.13 -21.53
CA LEU A 205 14.90 -13.87 -21.93
C LEU A 205 16.33 -14.03 -22.45
N GLY A 206 17.01 -15.14 -22.15
CA GLY A 206 18.39 -15.41 -22.58
C GLY A 206 18.52 -16.04 -23.97
N ARG A 207 17.46 -16.06 -24.78
CA ARG A 207 17.47 -16.56 -26.16
C ARG A 207 17.56 -15.44 -27.18
#